data_AF-F0GEK8-F1
#
_entry.id   AF-F0GEK8-F1
#
_cell.length_a   1.000
_cell.length_b   1.000
_cell.length_c   1.000
_cell.angle_alpha   90.00
_cell.angle_beta   90.00
_cell.angle_gamma   90.00
#
_symmetry.space_group_name_H-M   'P 1'
#
loop_
_entity.id
_entity.type
_entity.pdbx_description
1 polymer ?
#
loop_
_entity_poly.entity_id
_entity_poly.type
_entity_poly.pdbx_seq_one_letter_code
_entity_poly.pdbx_strand_id
1 'polypeptide(L)' 'MKRLIAAVSIALLAVSAGPAVAKDWTTIRFGTDASYAPFESKAPDGKLVGFDIDLGNEICARLQAKCVWLENDFDGMIP' A
#
# COMPACT_ATOMS: atom_id res chain seq x y z
N MET A 1 -15.76 34.34 -34.08
CA MET A 1 -15.92 34.49 -32.62
C MET A 1 -16.32 33.19 -31.91
N LYS A 2 -17.39 32.47 -32.30
CA LYS A 2 -17.81 31.22 -31.63
C LYS A 2 -16.73 30.11 -31.57
N ARG A 3 -15.92 29.95 -32.63
CA ARG A 3 -14.81 28.98 -32.67
C ARG A 3 -13.64 29.33 -31.76
N LEU A 4 -13.39 30.63 -31.56
CA LEU A 4 -12.36 31.13 -30.64
C LEU A 4 -12.77 30.93 -29.18
N ILE A 5 -14.04 31.19 -28.87
CA ILE A 5 -14.60 30.94 -27.53
C ILE A 5 -14.52 29.44 -27.19
N ALA A 6 -14.91 28.57 -28.12
CA ALA A 6 -14.83 27.12 -27.93
C ALA A 6 -13.39 26.62 -27.69
N ALA A 7 -12.40 27.15 -28.44
CA ALA A 7 -10.99 26.78 -28.26
C ALA A 7 -10.44 27.23 -26.90
N VAL A 8 -10.80 28.42 -26.46
CA VAL A 8 -10.39 28.95 -25.14
C VAL A 8 -11.01 28.13 -24.00
N SER A 9 -12.29 27.77 -24.11
CA SER A 9 -12.97 26.92 -23.12
C SER A 9 -12.30 25.54 -22.97
N ILE A 10 -11.90 24.90 -24.08
CA ILE A 10 -11.23 23.59 -24.05
C ILE A 10 -9.84 23.69 -23.40
N ALA A 11 -9.09 24.76 -23.71
CA ALA A 11 -7.78 24.98 -23.10
C ALA A 11 -7.87 25.22 -21.59
N LEU A 12 -8.88 25.96 -21.12
CA LEU A 12 -9.14 26.17 -19.69
C LEU A 12 -9.53 24.86 -18.96
N LEU A 13 -10.30 23.98 -19.60
CA LEU A 13 -10.65 22.67 -19.05
C LEU A 13 -9.41 21.76 -18.88
N ALA A 14 -8.47 21.80 -19.83
CA ALA A 14 -7.25 20.99 -19.76
C ALA A 14 -6.31 21.39 -18.60
N VAL A 15 -6.32 22.65 -18.18
CA VAL A 15 -5.52 23.14 -17.04
C VAL A 15 -6.21 22.90 -15.70
N SER A 16 -7.52 22.64 -15.69
CA SER A 16 -8.28 22.39 -14.46
C SER A 16 -8.07 20.98 -13.88
N ALA A 17 -7.49 20.06 -14.66
CA ALA A 17 -7.02 18.78 -14.17
C ALA A 17 -5.67 18.97 -13.48
N GLY A 18 -5.68 19.18 -12.16
CA GLY A 18 -4.46 19.19 -11.35
C GLY A 18 -3.65 17.89 -11.51
N PRO A 19 -2.34 17.89 -11.22
CA PRO A 19 -1.53 16.68 -11.30
C PRO A 19 -2.13 15.59 -10.41
N ALA A 20 -2.25 14.38 -10.94
CA ALA A 20 -2.55 13.21 -10.13
C ALA A 20 -1.34 12.93 -9.23
N VAL A 21 -1.37 13.48 -8.02
CA VAL A 21 -0.40 13.15 -6.96
C VAL A 21 -0.81 11.79 -6.40
N ALA A 22 -0.15 10.73 -6.88
CA ALA A 22 -0.23 9.44 -6.22
C ALA A 22 0.37 9.58 -4.81
N LYS A 23 -0.27 8.96 -3.82
CA LYS A 23 0.28 8.91 -2.48
C LYS A 23 1.51 8.01 -2.51
N ASP A 24 2.68 8.59 -2.22
CA ASP A 24 3.91 7.83 -2.02
C ASP A 24 3.78 7.03 -0.71
N TRP A 25 3.31 5.81 -0.82
CA TRP A 25 3.26 4.85 0.29
C TRP A 25 4.67 4.34 0.57
N THR A 26 5.48 5.18 1.21
CA THR A 26 6.88 4.86 1.57
C THR A 26 6.99 3.83 2.69
N THR A 27 5.90 3.56 3.43
CA THR A 27 5.85 2.57 4.50
C THR A 27 4.51 1.83 4.48
N ILE A 28 4.58 0.50 4.52
CA ILE A 28 3.42 -0.38 4.62
C ILE A 28 3.50 -1.11 5.97
N ARG A 29 2.38 -1.11 6.69
CA ARG A 29 2.24 -1.75 8.00
C ARG A 29 1.33 -2.95 7.85
N PHE A 30 1.85 -4.15 8.09
CA PHE A 30 1.11 -5.40 8.07
C PHE A 30 0.78 -5.81 9.50
N GLY A 31 -0.50 -6.08 9.78
CA GLY A 31 -0.92 -6.76 11.00
C GLY A 31 -0.95 -8.26 10.74
N THR A 32 -0.43 -9.07 11.65
CA THR A 32 -0.44 -10.54 11.52
C THR A 32 -0.59 -11.20 12.88
N ASP A 33 -1.18 -12.40 12.89
CA ASP A 33 -1.21 -13.30 14.02
C ASP A 33 -0.23 -14.45 13.74
N ALA A 34 0.85 -14.53 14.52
CA ALA A 34 1.93 -15.51 14.32
C ALA A 34 1.62 -16.91 14.86
N SER A 35 0.34 -17.26 15.02
CA SER A 35 -0.11 -18.58 15.48
C SER A 35 -0.57 -19.51 14.34
N TYR A 36 -0.55 -19.03 13.08
CA TYR A 36 -1.20 -19.70 11.95
C TYR A 36 -0.24 -20.27 10.90
N ALA A 37 0.59 -21.24 11.31
CA ALA A 37 1.46 -21.95 10.37
C ALA A 37 0.65 -22.73 9.30
N PRO A 38 1.09 -22.79 8.03
CA PRO A 38 2.39 -22.32 7.49
C PRO A 38 2.36 -20.88 6.93
N PHE A 39 1.29 -20.14 7.15
CA PHE A 39 1.09 -18.80 6.58
C PHE A 39 1.86 -17.75 7.37
N GLU A 40 1.69 -17.73 8.69
CA GLU A 40 2.41 -16.86 9.61
C GLU A 40 2.77 -17.59 10.91
N SER A 41 4.02 -17.51 11.32
CA SER A 41 4.54 -18.15 12.53
C SER A 41 5.82 -17.48 13.02
N LYS A 42 6.33 -17.91 14.17
CA LYS A 42 7.65 -17.49 14.67
C LYS A 42 8.69 -18.59 14.53
N ALA A 43 9.85 -18.21 13.98
CA ALA A 43 11.06 -19.00 14.08
C ALA A 43 11.60 -19.00 15.53
N PRO A 44 12.52 -19.93 15.88
CA PRO A 44 13.11 -19.99 17.22
C PRO A 44 13.85 -18.72 17.66
N ASP A 45 14.30 -17.89 16.71
CA ASP A 45 14.93 -16.59 16.97
C ASP A 45 13.92 -15.45 17.14
N GLY A 46 12.62 -15.76 17.10
CA GLY A 46 11.52 -14.82 17.26
C GLY A 46 11.12 -14.08 15.98
N LYS A 47 11.77 -14.34 14.84
CA LYS A 47 11.39 -13.72 13.56
C LYS A 47 10.09 -14.30 13.03
N LEU A 48 9.28 -13.44 12.43
CA LEU A 48 8.11 -13.85 11.66
C LEU A 48 8.55 -14.59 10.39
N VAL A 49 7.92 -15.72 10.12
CA VAL A 49 8.15 -16.56 8.95
C VAL A 49 6.83 -17.16 8.46
N GLY A 50 6.78 -17.51 7.18
CA GLY A 50 5.64 -18.16 6.54
C GLY A 50 5.26 -17.51 5.22
N PHE A 51 4.30 -18.10 4.52
CA PHE A 51 3.91 -17.68 3.18
C PHE A 51 3.50 -16.20 3.10
N ASP A 52 2.69 -15.71 4.03
CA ASP A 52 2.20 -14.32 3.97
C ASP A 52 3.30 -13.31 4.34
N ILE A 53 4.26 -13.72 5.17
CA ILE A 53 5.45 -12.93 5.48
C ILE A 53 6.31 -12.75 4.23
N ASP A 54 6.56 -13.83 3.50
CA ASP A 54 7.33 -13.79 2.25
C ASP A 54 6.63 -12.96 1.18
N LEU A 55 5.30 -13.14 1.04
CA LEU A 55 4.48 -12.38 0.10
C LEU A 55 4.50 -10.88 0.42
N GLY A 56 4.28 -10.49 1.68
CA GLY A 56 4.28 -9.09 2.09
C GLY A 56 5.64 -8.42 1.89
N ASN A 57 6.73 -9.14 2.19
CA ASN A 57 8.09 -8.64 1.96
C ASN A 57 8.39 -8.42 0.47
N GLU A 58 7.98 -9.35 -0.41
CA GLU A 58 8.15 -9.21 -1.86
C GLU A 58 7.30 -8.07 -2.43
N ILE A 59 6.07 -7.88 -1.92
CA ILE A 59 5.23 -6.72 -2.26
C ILE A 59 5.95 -5.42 -1.93
N CYS A 60 6.48 -5.28 -0.71
CA CYS A 60 7.26 -4.10 -0.32
C CYS A 60 8.49 -3.88 -1.20
N ALA A 61 9.21 -4.95 -1.54
CA ALA A 61 10.37 -4.87 -2.42
C ALA A 61 10.01 -4.29 -3.80
N ARG A 62 8.92 -4.78 -4.41
CA ARG A 62 8.43 -4.28 -5.72
C ARG A 62 7.92 -2.84 -5.66
N LEU A 63 7.33 -2.46 -4.54
CA LEU A 63 6.82 -1.10 -4.32
C LEU A 63 7.91 -0.13 -3.85
N GLN A 64 9.13 -0.60 -3.60
CA GLN A 64 10.21 0.19 -2.99
C GLN A 64 9.77 0.86 -1.67
N ALA A 65 8.96 0.15 -0.89
CA ALA A 65 8.39 0.62 0.36
C ALA A 65 9.03 -0.08 1.57
N LYS A 66 9.07 0.63 2.71
CA LYS A 66 9.46 0.04 3.99
C LYS A 66 8.34 -0.87 4.52
N CYS A 67 8.65 -2.13 4.75
CA CYS A 67 7.75 -3.08 5.42
C CYS A 67 7.89 -2.98 6.95
N VAL A 68 6.75 -2.93 7.66
CA VAL A 68 6.69 -3.03 9.12
C VAL A 68 5.64 -4.06 9.49
N TRP A 69 6.04 -5.13 10.17
CA TRP A 69 5.14 -6.14 10.68
C TRP A 69 4.75 -5.85 12.13
N LEU A 70 3.46 -5.94 12.42
CA LEU A 70 2.86 -5.79 13.75
C LEU A 70 2.16 -7.09 14.09
N GLU A 71 2.54 -7.67 15.21
CA GLU A 71 1.86 -8.83 15.73
C GLU A 71 0.64 -8.38 16.54
N ASN A 72 -0.53 -8.90 16.17
CA ASN A 72 -1.79 -8.61 16.84
C ASN A 72 -2.59 -9.91 16.95
N ASP A 73 -3.30 -10.10 18.06
CA ASP A 73 -4.28 -11.18 18.16
C ASP A 73 -5.40 -10.98 17.13
N PHE A 74 -5.82 -12.06 16.48
CA PHE A 74 -6.87 -12.01 15.46
C PHE A 74 -8.17 -11.36 15.97
N ASP A 75 -8.57 -11.68 17.20
CA ASP A 75 -9.78 -11.13 17.84
C ASP A 75 -9.75 -9.59 17.98
N GLY A 76 -8.56 -8.98 17.97
CA GLY A 76 -8.34 -7.54 18.13
C GLY A 76 -8.05 -6.79 16.82
N MET A 77 -8.08 -7.44 15.66
CA MET A 77 -7.69 -6.79 14.39
C MET A 77 -8.72 -5.82 13.83
N ILE A 78 -10.01 -6.01 14.14
CA ILE A 78 -11.10 -5.17 13.62
C ILE A 78 -11.72 -4.39 14.80
N PRO A 79 -11.57 -3.04 14.84
CA PRO A 79 -12.20 -2.17 15.84
C PRO A 79 -13.72 -2.04 15.67
#